data_AF-A0A9D7E9Q2-F1
#
_entry.id   AF-A0A9D7E9Q2-F1
#
_cell.length_a   1.000
_cell.length_b   1.000
_cell.length_c   1.000
_cell.angle_alpha   90.00
_cell.angle_beta   90.00
_cell.angle_gamma   90.00
#
_symmetry.space_group_name_H-M   'P 1'
#
loop_
_entity.id
_entity.type
_entity.pdbx_description
1 polymer ?
#
loop_
_entity_poly.entity_id
_entity_poly.type
_entity_poly.pdbx_seq_one_letter_code
_entity_poly.pdbx_strand_id
1 'polypeptide(L)'
;MTRPMILWTALALLFLLLAGMAWALGQWSFAESKAYVDGLAPDGSVETWDMAFHRRVRGNLRWLAALLAGLGLAVAGGHRLLASSLRPERAGWSGFMADVRSGIRKVNARTSGTHKRVVWALILAGAALRIWQMRQPVIYDEAFTYTYYATRPLSVIISDYSYPNNQVFHTLLVKLSTSLFGASPLELAAAGPHRWILVLPLSYLFARITFNRYIAMLMLALVASCGSLIEYSALGRGYSITWCCMLVSWIIGRHLTKTNNGVSAVLLAVVLAVGMWTVTSTLYIAAATYIWLFLQLILRYGSTLGTRMYRFILSVVLFLVLTVLFYLP
;
A
#
# COMPACT_ATOMS: atom_id res chain seq x y z
N MET A 1 28.69 -9.91 -5.19
CA MET A 1 27.35 -9.45 -5.61
C MET A 1 27.09 -8.06 -5.07
N THR A 2 26.76 -7.09 -5.91
CA THR A 2 26.38 -5.74 -5.44
C THR A 2 25.01 -5.80 -4.76
N ARG A 3 24.78 -5.02 -3.69
CA ARG A 3 23.49 -4.97 -2.95
C ARG A 3 22.22 -4.87 -3.84
N PRO A 4 22.19 -4.14 -4.97
CA PRO A 4 21.04 -4.18 -5.87
C PRO A 4 20.80 -5.55 -6.52
N MET A 5 21.83 -6.33 -6.87
CA MET A 5 21.64 -7.69 -7.39
C MET A 5 20.91 -8.59 -6.39
N ILE A 6 21.17 -8.40 -5.09
CA ILE A 6 20.52 -9.17 -4.03
C ILE A 6 19.02 -8.87 -4.01
N LEU A 7 18.61 -7.61 -4.15
CA LEU A 7 17.19 -7.24 -4.15
C LEU A 7 16.44 -7.79 -5.36
N TRP A 8 17.01 -7.72 -6.56
CA TRP A 8 16.38 -8.25 -7.78
C TRP A 8 16.31 -9.77 -7.78
N THR A 9 17.37 -10.42 -7.31
CA THR A 9 17.41 -11.87 -7.15
C THR A 9 16.39 -12.29 -6.09
N ALA A 10 16.30 -11.59 -4.96
CA ALA A 10 15.30 -11.85 -3.93
C ALA A 10 13.87 -11.65 -4.45
N LEU A 11 13.61 -10.60 -5.25
CA LEU A 11 12.29 -10.36 -5.82
C LEU A 11 11.90 -11.43 -6.85
N ALA A 12 12.83 -11.83 -7.72
CA ALA A 12 12.61 -12.91 -8.68
C ALA A 12 12.37 -14.25 -7.96
N LEU A 13 13.18 -14.55 -6.93
CA LEU A 13 13.02 -15.75 -6.11
C LEU A 13 11.68 -15.73 -5.36
N LEU A 14 11.27 -14.58 -4.84
CA LEU A 14 9.96 -14.41 -4.19
C LEU A 14 8.82 -14.74 -5.17
N PHE A 15 8.86 -14.19 -6.39
CA PHE A 15 7.85 -14.52 -7.40
C PHE A 15 7.84 -16.00 -7.77
N LEU A 16 9.01 -16.62 -7.92
CA LEU A 16 9.11 -18.05 -8.21
C LEU A 16 8.64 -18.93 -7.03
N LEU A 17 8.92 -18.53 -5.79
CA LEU A 17 8.42 -19.18 -4.58
C LEU A 17 6.89 -19.10 -4.51
N LEU A 18 6.32 -17.91 -4.71
CA LEU A 18 4.87 -17.71 -4.73
C LEU A 18 4.22 -18.48 -5.89
N ALA A 19 4.88 -18.55 -7.06
CA ALA A 19 4.43 -19.38 -8.17
C ALA A 19 4.40 -20.87 -7.80
N GLY A 20 5.44 -21.36 -7.14
CA GLY A 20 5.52 -22.74 -6.66
C GLY A 20 4.46 -23.07 -5.63
N MET A 21 4.21 -22.17 -4.67
CA MET A 21 3.14 -22.31 -3.68
C MET A 21 1.76 -22.34 -4.34
N ALA A 22 1.47 -21.40 -5.25
CA ALA A 22 0.21 -21.36 -5.99
C ALA A 22 0.00 -22.63 -6.83
N TRP A 23 1.07 -23.13 -7.47
CA TRP A 23 1.02 -24.37 -8.23
C TRP A 23 0.72 -25.57 -7.34
N ALA A 24 1.41 -25.69 -6.20
CA ALA A 24 1.24 -26.78 -5.25
C ALA A 24 -0.20 -26.82 -4.68
N LEU A 25 -0.73 -25.67 -4.27
CA LEU A 25 -2.13 -25.54 -3.83
C LEU A 25 -3.11 -25.89 -4.96
N GLY A 26 -2.79 -25.53 -6.21
CA GLY A 26 -3.57 -25.90 -7.39
C GLY A 26 -3.51 -27.39 -7.78
N GLN A 27 -2.76 -28.22 -7.06
CA GLN A 27 -2.77 -29.68 -7.24
C GLN A 27 -3.63 -30.44 -6.23
N TRP A 28 -4.09 -29.79 -5.15
CA TRP A 28 -4.94 -30.44 -4.16
C TRP A 28 -6.21 -30.96 -4.81
N SER A 29 -6.59 -32.19 -4.44
CA SER A 29 -7.84 -32.80 -4.82
C SER A 29 -9.02 -32.16 -4.09
N PHE A 30 -10.23 -32.34 -4.63
CA PHE A 30 -11.44 -31.85 -3.97
C PHE A 30 -11.56 -32.39 -2.54
N ALA A 31 -11.27 -33.68 -2.33
CA ALA A 31 -11.36 -34.31 -1.02
C ALA A 31 -10.38 -33.70 0.00
N GLU A 32 -9.13 -33.44 -0.41
CA GLU A 32 -8.12 -32.82 0.45
C GLU A 32 -8.49 -31.38 0.79
N SER A 33 -8.89 -30.57 -0.20
CA SER A 33 -9.33 -29.20 0.03
C SER A 33 -10.58 -29.15 0.92
N LYS A 34 -11.55 -30.02 0.65
CA LYS A 34 -12.82 -30.08 1.39
C LYS A 34 -12.58 -30.49 2.84
N ALA A 35 -11.79 -31.53 3.11
CA ALA A 35 -11.43 -31.95 4.46
C ALA A 35 -10.69 -30.86 5.23
N TYR A 36 -9.78 -30.13 4.57
CA TYR A 36 -9.07 -29.01 5.20
C TYR A 36 -10.02 -27.86 5.56
N VAL A 37 -10.88 -27.46 4.62
CA VAL A 37 -11.82 -26.34 4.81
C VAL A 37 -12.91 -26.69 5.84
N ASP A 38 -13.41 -27.92 5.82
CA ASP A 38 -14.38 -28.42 6.80
C ASP A 38 -13.78 -28.49 8.21
N GLY A 39 -12.49 -28.82 8.34
CA GLY A 39 -11.76 -28.76 9.60
C GLY A 39 -11.59 -27.36 10.18
N LEU A 40 -11.80 -26.31 9.38
CA LEU A 40 -11.80 -24.91 9.83
C LEU A 40 -13.19 -24.41 10.23
N ALA A 41 -14.25 -25.16 9.91
CA ALA A 41 -15.63 -24.77 10.12
C ALA A 41 -16.10 -25.16 11.53
N PRO A 42 -16.79 -24.26 12.28
CA PRO A 42 -17.31 -24.58 13.60
C PRO A 42 -18.37 -25.70 13.61
N ASP A 43 -19.11 -25.84 12.52
CA ASP A 43 -20.14 -26.86 12.28
C ASP A 43 -19.59 -28.12 11.58
N GLY A 44 -18.28 -28.14 11.27
CA GLY A 44 -17.61 -29.25 10.61
C GLY A 44 -17.93 -29.39 9.12
N SER A 45 -18.62 -28.43 8.49
CA SER A 45 -18.92 -28.49 7.06
C SER A 45 -19.10 -27.13 6.42
N VAL A 46 -18.33 -26.85 5.36
CA VAL A 46 -18.49 -25.65 4.53
C VAL A 46 -19.27 -25.98 3.26
N GLU A 47 -20.59 -25.82 3.29
CA GLU A 47 -21.48 -26.11 2.16
C GLU A 47 -21.15 -25.30 0.90
N THR A 48 -20.57 -24.10 1.08
CA THR A 48 -20.17 -23.23 -0.03
C THR A 48 -18.97 -23.76 -0.84
N TRP A 49 -18.23 -24.74 -0.30
CA TRP A 49 -17.10 -25.38 -0.99
C TRP A 49 -17.56 -26.59 -1.81
N ASP A 50 -18.22 -26.32 -2.94
CA ASP A 50 -18.66 -27.35 -3.88
C ASP A 50 -17.60 -27.69 -4.95
N MET A 51 -17.86 -28.73 -5.75
CA MET A 51 -16.95 -29.18 -6.82
C MET A 51 -16.78 -28.13 -7.93
N ALA A 52 -17.77 -27.26 -8.16
CA ALA A 52 -17.70 -26.22 -9.18
C ALA A 52 -16.79 -25.07 -8.73
N PHE A 53 -16.93 -24.64 -7.48
CA PHE A 53 -16.10 -23.67 -6.80
C PHE A 53 -14.66 -24.17 -6.70
N HIS A 54 -14.43 -25.41 -6.26
CA HIS A 54 -13.09 -25.99 -6.19
C HIS A 54 -12.40 -26.01 -7.58
N ARG A 55 -13.10 -26.40 -8.65
CA ARG A 55 -12.54 -26.35 -10.01
C ARG A 55 -12.15 -24.93 -10.44
N ARG A 56 -12.95 -23.93 -10.07
CA ARG A 56 -12.67 -22.52 -10.34
C ARG A 56 -11.43 -22.04 -9.58
N VAL A 57 -11.35 -22.33 -8.28
CA VAL A 57 -10.19 -22.00 -7.42
C VAL A 57 -8.94 -22.66 -7.98
N ARG A 58 -9.00 -23.96 -8.32
CA ARG A 58 -7.89 -24.69 -8.93
C ARG A 58 -7.41 -24.07 -10.24
N GLY A 59 -8.35 -23.67 -11.10
CA GLY A 59 -8.05 -22.97 -12.35
C GLY A 59 -7.34 -21.63 -12.10
N ASN A 60 -7.87 -20.82 -11.18
CA ASN A 60 -7.30 -19.53 -10.82
C ASN A 60 -5.88 -19.66 -10.24
N LEU A 61 -5.65 -20.65 -9.36
CA LEU A 61 -4.33 -20.92 -8.78
C LEU A 61 -3.28 -21.30 -9.83
N ARG A 62 -3.66 -22.08 -10.85
CA ARG A 62 -2.77 -22.44 -11.96
C ARG A 62 -2.44 -21.25 -12.86
N TRP A 63 -3.44 -20.44 -13.19
CA TRP A 63 -3.23 -19.19 -13.93
C TRP A 63 -2.32 -18.23 -13.17
N LEU A 64 -2.55 -18.09 -11.86
CA LEU A 64 -1.71 -17.30 -10.98
C LEU A 64 -0.27 -17.84 -10.97
N ALA A 65 -0.08 -19.15 -10.82
CA ALA A 65 1.25 -19.75 -10.82
C ALA A 65 2.00 -19.44 -12.13
N ALA A 66 1.33 -19.59 -13.28
CA ALA A 66 1.91 -19.25 -14.58
C ALA A 66 2.27 -17.76 -14.68
N LEU A 67 1.39 -16.87 -14.23
CA LEU A 67 1.64 -15.43 -14.20
C LEU A 67 2.85 -15.07 -13.34
N LEU A 68 2.90 -15.57 -12.10
CA LEU A 68 3.99 -15.32 -11.15
C LEU A 68 5.32 -15.89 -11.65
N ALA A 69 5.30 -17.08 -12.25
CA ALA A 69 6.49 -17.68 -12.86
C ALA A 69 7.00 -16.82 -14.04
N GLY A 70 6.09 -16.40 -14.92
CA GLY A 70 6.42 -15.50 -16.04
C GLY A 70 7.03 -14.18 -15.56
N LEU A 71 6.50 -13.62 -14.48
CA LEU A 71 7.03 -12.39 -13.87
C LEU A 71 8.37 -12.59 -13.20
N GLY A 72 8.56 -13.69 -12.45
CA GLY A 72 9.84 -14.04 -11.85
C GLY A 72 10.93 -14.19 -12.92
N LEU A 73 10.60 -14.85 -14.03
CA LEU A 73 11.48 -15.00 -15.19
C LEU A 73 11.73 -13.67 -15.91
N ALA A 74 10.70 -12.83 -16.09
CA ALA A 74 10.84 -11.51 -16.70
C ALA A 74 11.70 -10.57 -15.84
N VAL A 75 11.57 -10.62 -14.52
CA VAL A 75 12.41 -9.86 -13.58
C VAL A 75 13.85 -10.38 -13.61
N ALA A 76 14.05 -11.70 -13.60
CA ALA A 76 15.38 -12.31 -13.66
C ALA A 76 16.10 -12.05 -15.00
N GLY A 77 15.40 -12.20 -16.11
CA GLY A 77 15.91 -11.97 -17.47
C GLY A 77 16.09 -10.48 -17.77
N GLY A 78 15.11 -9.66 -17.40
CA GLY A 78 15.17 -8.21 -17.51
C GLY A 78 16.35 -7.63 -16.74
N HIS A 79 16.61 -8.11 -15.51
CA HIS A 79 17.76 -7.65 -14.73
C HIS A 79 19.11 -7.95 -15.42
N ARG A 80 19.27 -9.11 -16.08
CA ARG A 80 20.50 -9.44 -16.82
C ARG A 80 20.73 -8.52 -18.02
N LEU A 81 19.66 -8.19 -18.75
CA LEU A 81 19.69 -7.21 -19.85
C LEU A 81 19.85 -5.75 -19.37
N LEU A 82 19.51 -5.48 -18.11
CA LEU A 82 19.61 -4.16 -17.48
C LEU A 82 20.94 -3.91 -16.77
N ALA A 83 21.63 -4.97 -16.33
CA ALA A 83 22.93 -4.84 -15.65
C ALA A 83 23.98 -4.15 -16.55
N SER A 84 23.86 -4.26 -17.87
CA SER A 84 24.70 -3.56 -18.86
C SER A 84 24.33 -2.08 -19.08
N SER A 85 23.11 -1.66 -18.70
CA SER A 85 22.57 -0.31 -18.96
C SER A 85 22.43 0.56 -17.71
N LEU A 86 22.68 0.01 -16.52
CA LEU A 86 22.51 0.69 -15.24
C LEU A 86 23.85 1.17 -14.69
N ARG A 87 24.09 2.49 -14.73
CA ARG A 87 25.18 3.11 -13.96
C ARG A 87 25.04 2.73 -12.47
N PRO A 88 26.04 2.07 -11.84
CA PRO A 88 25.86 1.41 -10.54
C PRO A 88 25.67 2.36 -9.35
N GLU A 89 26.06 3.63 -9.44
CA GLU A 89 26.42 4.38 -8.23
C GLU A 89 25.25 4.77 -7.31
N ARG A 90 23.99 4.73 -7.76
CA ARG A 90 22.82 5.11 -6.91
C ARG A 90 21.56 4.25 -7.04
N ALA A 91 21.59 3.18 -7.82
CA ALA A 91 20.43 2.31 -8.02
C ALA A 91 20.31 1.31 -6.86
N GLY A 92 19.52 1.62 -5.84
CA GLY A 92 19.27 0.70 -4.72
C GLY A 92 18.79 1.38 -3.45
N TRP A 93 18.64 0.58 -2.38
CA TRP A 93 18.15 1.04 -1.08
C TRP A 93 19.05 2.10 -0.43
N SER A 94 20.38 1.92 -0.55
CA SER A 94 21.35 2.91 -0.05
C SER A 94 21.23 4.25 -0.79
N GLY A 95 21.08 4.22 -2.11
CA GLY A 95 20.84 5.42 -2.92
C GLY A 95 19.53 6.10 -2.55
N PHE A 96 18.45 5.32 -2.40
CA PHE A 96 17.16 5.82 -1.93
C PHE A 96 17.28 6.51 -0.57
N MET A 97 17.92 5.87 0.41
CA MET A 97 18.11 6.45 1.73
C MET A 97 19.01 7.68 1.73
N ALA A 98 20.05 7.71 0.90
CA ALA A 98 20.90 8.89 0.72
C ALA A 98 20.10 10.06 0.12
N ASP A 99 19.25 9.81 -0.86
CA ASP A 99 18.38 10.81 -1.47
C ASP A 99 17.33 11.33 -0.48
N VAL A 100 16.72 10.46 0.33
CA VAL A 100 15.81 10.82 1.42
C VAL A 100 16.51 11.72 2.44
N ARG A 101 17.68 11.31 2.96
CA ARG A 101 18.47 12.10 3.92
C ARG A 101 18.88 13.45 3.34
N SER A 102 19.34 13.47 2.08
CA SER A 102 19.67 14.72 1.40
C SER A 102 18.44 15.60 1.21
N GLY A 103 17.27 15.02 0.94
CA GLY A 103 16.00 15.74 0.81
C GLY A 103 15.61 16.43 2.12
N ILE A 104 15.62 15.67 3.23
CA ILE A 104 15.32 16.18 4.57
C ILE A 104 16.29 17.31 4.93
N ARG A 105 17.60 17.13 4.71
CA ARG A 105 18.60 18.18 4.96
C ARG A 105 18.33 19.45 4.16
N LYS A 106 18.00 19.32 2.87
CA LYS A 106 17.67 20.47 2.00
C LYS A 106 16.42 21.21 2.47
N VAL A 107 15.37 20.49 2.87
CA VAL A 107 14.15 21.08 3.43
C VAL A 107 14.46 21.81 4.73
N ASN A 108 15.21 21.18 5.64
CA ASN A 108 15.56 21.75 6.94
C ASN A 108 16.45 22.99 6.85
N ALA A 109 17.43 23.00 5.94
CA ALA A 109 18.34 24.12 5.74
C ALA A 109 17.64 25.36 5.15
N ARG A 110 16.61 25.16 4.32
CA ARG A 110 15.87 26.24 3.64
C ARG A 110 14.66 26.75 4.42
N THR A 111 14.55 26.43 5.70
CA THR A 111 13.36 26.70 6.51
C THR A 111 13.76 27.38 7.82
N SER A 112 13.26 28.60 8.03
CA SER A 112 13.51 29.38 9.25
C SER A 112 12.87 28.72 10.47
N GLY A 113 13.40 29.02 11.67
CA GLY A 113 12.83 28.51 12.93
C GLY A 113 11.37 28.92 13.12
N THR A 114 11.00 30.15 12.77
CA THR A 114 9.61 30.63 12.82
C THR A 114 8.70 29.83 11.89
N HIS A 115 9.12 29.53 10.66
CA HIS A 115 8.34 28.71 9.74
C HIS A 115 8.11 27.30 10.30
N LYS A 116 9.14 26.68 10.91
CA LYS A 116 9.01 25.37 11.55
C LYS A 116 8.01 25.39 12.70
N ARG A 117 8.04 26.44 13.54
CA ARG A 117 7.08 26.61 14.65
C ARG A 117 5.64 26.68 14.15
N VAL A 118 5.37 27.46 13.10
CA VAL A 118 4.04 27.56 12.50
C VAL A 118 3.58 26.22 11.93
N VAL A 119 4.43 25.51 11.20
CA VAL A 119 4.12 24.17 10.66
C VAL A 119 3.79 23.19 11.79
N TRP A 120 4.58 23.17 12.86
CA TRP A 120 4.30 22.33 14.02
C TRP A 120 3.00 22.72 14.72
N ALA A 121 2.72 24.01 14.89
CA ALA A 121 1.46 24.47 15.47
C ALA A 121 0.25 24.00 14.65
N LEU A 122 0.32 24.08 13.32
CA LEU A 122 -0.75 23.59 12.44
C LEU A 122 -0.92 22.06 12.52
N ILE A 123 0.18 21.31 12.57
CA ILE A 123 0.13 19.84 12.74
C ILE A 123 -0.51 19.49 14.09
N LEU A 124 -0.09 20.15 15.17
CA LEU A 124 -0.63 19.90 16.51
C LEU A 124 -2.10 20.28 16.61
N ALA A 125 -2.51 21.42 16.05
CA ALA A 125 -3.91 21.84 16.01
C ALA A 125 -4.76 20.84 15.21
N GLY A 126 -4.32 20.47 14.00
CA GLY A 126 -5.02 19.50 13.16
C GLY A 126 -5.08 18.10 13.79
N ALA A 127 -4.05 17.69 14.55
CA ALA A 127 -4.05 16.46 15.29
C ALA A 127 -5.02 16.51 16.48
N ALA A 128 -5.04 17.60 17.25
CA ALA A 128 -5.94 17.78 18.38
C ALA A 128 -7.42 17.70 17.96
N LEU A 129 -7.78 18.34 16.84
CA LEU A 129 -9.14 18.26 16.28
C LEU A 129 -9.54 16.81 15.94
N ARG A 130 -8.62 16.03 15.38
CA ARG A 130 -8.86 14.62 15.01
C ARG A 130 -8.96 13.71 16.22
N ILE A 131 -8.11 13.93 17.24
CA ILE A 131 -8.19 13.22 18.54
C ILE A 131 -9.52 13.50 19.21
N TRP A 132 -9.97 14.76 19.17
CA TRP A 132 -11.27 15.14 19.73
C TRP A 132 -12.41 14.42 19.01
N GLN A 133 -12.37 14.35 17.68
CA GLN A 133 -13.37 13.64 16.87
C GLN A 133 -13.36 12.11 17.08
N MET A 134 -12.25 11.50 17.51
CA MET A 134 -12.20 10.06 17.82
C MET A 134 -12.97 9.67 19.08
N ARG A 135 -13.38 10.64 19.89
CA ARG A 135 -14.20 10.40 21.08
C ARG A 135 -15.69 10.28 20.76
N GLN A 136 -16.06 10.44 19.49
CA GLN A 136 -17.44 10.27 19.08
C GLN A 136 -17.88 8.81 19.24
N PRO A 137 -19.18 8.55 19.46
CA PRO A 137 -19.70 7.19 19.59
C PRO A 137 -19.43 6.34 18.35
N VAL A 138 -19.28 5.03 18.57
CA VAL A 138 -19.06 4.05 17.51
C VAL A 138 -20.25 4.06 16.54
N ILE A 139 -19.97 4.18 15.25
CA ILE A 139 -21.00 4.15 14.21
C ILE A 139 -21.26 2.72 13.71
N TYR A 140 -22.38 2.54 13.00
CA TYR A 140 -22.80 1.24 12.47
C TYR A 140 -21.68 0.49 11.73
N ASP A 141 -20.99 1.16 10.81
CA ASP A 141 -19.95 0.54 9.98
C ASP A 141 -18.75 0.05 10.80
N GLU A 142 -18.41 0.73 11.89
CA GLU A 142 -17.31 0.35 12.80
C GLU A 142 -17.72 -0.85 13.66
N ALA A 143 -18.93 -0.80 14.23
CA ALA A 143 -19.49 -1.90 15.00
C ALA A 143 -19.63 -3.17 14.14
N PHE A 144 -20.10 -3.02 12.90
CA PHE A 144 -20.20 -4.11 11.94
C PHE A 144 -18.83 -4.71 11.62
N THR A 145 -17.84 -3.86 11.32
CA THR A 145 -16.47 -4.33 11.01
C THR A 145 -15.88 -5.11 12.17
N TYR A 146 -16.08 -4.64 13.41
CA TYR A 146 -15.57 -5.32 14.59
C TYR A 146 -16.28 -6.65 14.85
N THR A 147 -17.60 -6.61 14.99
CA THR A 147 -18.41 -7.77 15.41
C THR A 147 -18.42 -8.87 14.35
N TYR A 148 -18.48 -8.49 13.07
CA TYR A 148 -18.59 -9.44 11.96
C TYR A 148 -17.23 -9.97 11.50
N TYR A 149 -16.19 -9.11 11.43
CA TYR A 149 -14.89 -9.49 10.87
C TYR A 149 -13.76 -9.52 11.91
N ALA A 150 -13.51 -8.46 12.66
CA ALA A 150 -12.28 -8.36 13.48
C ALA A 150 -12.18 -9.45 14.58
N THR A 151 -13.32 -9.94 15.07
CA THR A 151 -13.42 -11.06 16.01
C THR A 151 -13.12 -12.43 15.38
N ARG A 152 -13.21 -12.57 14.04
CA ARG A 152 -13.05 -13.84 13.31
C ARG A 152 -11.58 -14.23 13.10
N PRO A 153 -11.29 -15.51 12.79
CA PRO A 153 -9.94 -15.95 12.41
C PRO A 153 -9.39 -15.16 11.21
N LEU A 154 -8.05 -15.09 11.10
CA LEU A 154 -7.38 -14.36 10.02
C LEU A 154 -7.77 -14.88 8.63
N SER A 155 -7.98 -16.19 8.49
CA SER A 155 -8.43 -16.82 7.25
C SER A 155 -9.75 -16.23 6.76
N VAL A 156 -10.71 -15.99 7.65
CA VAL A 156 -12.00 -15.36 7.31
C VAL A 156 -11.79 -13.92 6.88
N ILE A 157 -11.00 -13.14 7.63
CA ILE A 157 -10.76 -11.73 7.32
C ILE A 157 -10.14 -11.53 5.94
N ILE A 158 -9.23 -12.40 5.51
CA ILE A 158 -8.55 -12.26 4.21
C ILE A 158 -9.34 -12.81 3.02
N SER A 159 -10.30 -13.72 3.25
CA SER A 159 -11.02 -14.42 2.19
C SER A 159 -12.48 -14.00 2.04
N ASP A 160 -13.09 -13.43 3.09
CA ASP A 160 -14.50 -13.04 3.08
C ASP A 160 -14.69 -11.63 2.49
N TYR A 161 -15.22 -11.59 1.27
CA TYR A 161 -15.60 -10.37 0.56
C TYR A 161 -17.11 -10.19 0.44
N SER A 162 -17.90 -10.86 1.31
CA SER A 162 -19.37 -10.87 1.23
C SER A 162 -19.99 -9.49 1.43
N TYR A 163 -19.39 -8.64 2.28
CA TYR A 163 -19.85 -7.28 2.52
C TYR A 163 -18.76 -6.24 2.25
N PRO A 164 -19.14 -5.04 1.74
CA PRO A 164 -18.19 -3.98 1.41
C PRO A 164 -17.44 -3.41 2.63
N ASN A 165 -17.90 -3.73 3.84
CA ASN A 165 -17.28 -3.31 5.09
C ASN A 165 -15.95 -4.02 5.37
N ASN A 166 -15.64 -5.16 4.71
CA ASN A 166 -14.34 -5.79 4.90
C ASN A 166 -13.24 -5.05 4.13
N GLN A 167 -12.75 -4.00 4.77
CA GLN A 167 -11.55 -3.29 4.34
C GLN A 167 -10.33 -4.06 4.85
N VAL A 168 -10.01 -5.19 4.21
CA VAL A 168 -9.16 -6.26 4.76
C VAL A 168 -7.94 -5.76 5.53
N PHE A 169 -7.08 -4.93 4.92
CA PHE A 169 -5.91 -4.42 5.62
C PHE A 169 -6.28 -3.60 6.87
N HIS A 170 -7.31 -2.76 6.79
CA HIS A 170 -7.85 -2.03 7.94
C HIS A 170 -8.41 -2.97 9.01
N THR A 171 -9.22 -3.95 8.63
CA THR A 171 -9.80 -4.96 9.53
C THR A 171 -8.72 -5.73 10.28
N LEU A 172 -7.63 -6.12 9.62
CA LEU A 172 -6.49 -6.80 10.25
C LEU A 172 -5.87 -5.96 11.37
N LEU A 173 -5.92 -4.64 11.25
CA LEU A 173 -5.34 -3.73 12.23
C LEU A 173 -6.33 -3.39 13.33
N VAL A 174 -7.63 -3.37 13.03
CA VAL A 174 -8.67 -3.37 14.06
C VAL A 174 -8.47 -4.61 14.93
N LYS A 175 -8.30 -5.79 14.33
CA LYS A 175 -8.02 -7.04 15.06
C LYS A 175 -6.75 -6.93 15.90
N LEU A 176 -5.65 -6.45 15.33
CA LEU A 176 -4.39 -6.30 16.06
C LEU A 176 -4.53 -5.31 17.21
N SER A 177 -5.10 -4.13 16.97
CA SER A 177 -5.30 -3.10 17.99
C SER A 177 -6.18 -3.62 19.12
N THR A 178 -7.29 -4.27 18.77
CA THR A 178 -8.23 -4.77 19.78
C THR A 178 -7.71 -5.96 20.57
N SER A 179 -6.84 -6.79 19.96
CA SER A 179 -6.15 -7.85 20.67
C SER A 179 -5.09 -7.36 21.65
N LEU A 180 -4.51 -6.17 21.43
CA LEU A 180 -3.45 -5.61 22.27
C LEU A 180 -3.99 -4.70 23.38
N PHE A 181 -5.06 -3.96 23.10
CA PHE A 181 -5.52 -2.87 23.97
C PHE A 181 -6.96 -3.06 24.49
N GLY A 182 -7.74 -3.97 23.91
CA GLY A 182 -9.12 -4.25 24.30
C GLY A 182 -10.15 -3.86 23.22
N ALA A 183 -11.40 -3.65 23.61
CA ALA A 183 -12.48 -3.27 22.69
C ALA A 183 -13.06 -1.90 23.05
N SER A 184 -12.20 -0.88 23.19
CA SER A 184 -12.67 0.48 23.46
C SER A 184 -13.04 1.22 22.15
N PRO A 185 -13.98 2.20 22.18
CA PRO A 185 -14.30 3.04 21.03
C PRO A 185 -13.06 3.72 20.44
N LEU A 186 -12.13 4.12 21.31
CA LEU A 186 -10.87 4.71 20.88
C LEU A 186 -10.02 3.70 20.12
N GLU A 187 -9.98 2.42 20.49
CA GLU A 187 -9.19 1.39 19.80
C GLU A 187 -9.82 0.94 18.49
N LEU A 188 -11.15 0.97 18.41
CA LEU A 188 -11.93 0.72 17.18
C LEU A 188 -11.67 1.85 16.16
N ALA A 189 -11.76 3.10 16.61
CA ALA A 189 -11.41 4.26 15.80
C ALA A 189 -9.89 4.33 15.50
N ALA A 190 -9.06 3.92 16.47
CA ALA A 190 -7.60 3.93 16.41
C ALA A 190 -6.99 2.61 15.93
N ALA A 191 -7.68 1.84 15.09
CA ALA A 191 -7.11 0.75 14.30
C ALA A 191 -5.92 1.18 13.40
N GLY A 192 -5.41 2.40 13.53
CA GLY A 192 -4.00 2.60 13.89
C GLY A 192 -3.80 4.00 14.49
N PRO A 193 -3.20 4.18 15.69
CA PRO A 193 -3.10 5.50 16.35
C PRO A 193 -2.19 6.51 15.61
N HIS A 194 -1.51 6.09 14.54
CA HIS A 194 -0.44 6.85 13.87
C HIS A 194 -0.81 7.34 12.47
N ARG A 195 -1.89 6.87 11.85
CA ARG A 195 -2.03 6.93 10.39
C ARG A 195 -2.64 8.21 9.85
N TRP A 196 -3.64 8.73 10.54
CA TRP A 196 -4.24 10.04 10.26
C TRP A 196 -3.32 11.18 10.67
N ILE A 197 -2.49 11.02 11.72
CA ILE A 197 -1.48 12.03 12.10
C ILE A 197 -0.48 12.23 10.97
N LEU A 198 -0.05 11.14 10.32
CA LEU A 198 0.95 11.20 9.24
C LEU A 198 0.46 11.95 8.00
N VAL A 199 -0.86 12.04 7.75
CA VAL A 199 -1.42 12.77 6.61
C VAL A 199 -1.01 14.25 6.64
N LEU A 200 -0.97 14.87 7.82
CA LEU A 200 -0.58 16.28 7.98
C LEU A 200 0.88 16.54 7.56
N PRO A 201 1.93 15.93 8.16
CA PRO A 201 3.30 16.14 7.72
C PRO A 201 3.55 15.65 6.29
N LEU A 202 2.87 14.60 5.82
CA LEU A 202 3.02 14.12 4.44
C LEU A 202 2.46 15.11 3.42
N SER A 203 1.30 15.75 3.70
CA SER A 203 0.73 16.78 2.83
C SER A 203 1.66 17.99 2.71
N TYR A 204 2.19 18.46 3.85
CA TYR A 204 3.20 19.51 3.89
C TYR A 204 4.45 19.10 3.11
N LEU A 205 4.97 17.90 3.34
CA LEU A 205 6.18 17.41 2.67
C LEU A 205 5.99 17.35 1.15
N PHE A 206 4.88 16.77 0.68
CA PHE A 206 4.55 16.67 -0.74
C PHE A 206 4.51 18.05 -1.41
N ALA A 207 3.77 19.01 -0.84
CA ALA A 207 3.74 20.36 -1.38
C ALA A 207 5.10 21.05 -1.28
N ARG A 208 5.87 20.81 -0.22
CA ARG A 208 7.18 21.44 -0.02
C ARG A 208 8.21 21.00 -1.04
N ILE A 209 8.18 19.72 -1.46
CA ILE A 209 9.10 19.18 -2.48
C ILE A 209 8.63 19.43 -3.91
N THR A 210 7.35 19.72 -4.10
CA THR A 210 6.73 19.95 -5.42
C THR A 210 6.71 21.44 -5.78
N PHE A 211 6.39 22.28 -4.81
CA PHE A 211 6.20 23.71 -4.94
C PHE A 211 7.17 24.48 -4.00
N ASN A 212 6.66 25.49 -3.29
CA ASN A 212 7.43 26.32 -2.36
C ASN A 212 6.92 26.19 -0.91
N ARG A 213 7.61 26.83 0.04
CA ARG A 213 7.29 26.73 1.47
C ARG A 213 5.94 27.33 1.85
N TYR A 214 5.49 28.36 1.13
CA TYR A 214 4.24 29.06 1.42
C TYR A 214 3.05 28.25 0.94
N ILE A 215 3.12 27.70 -0.27
CA ILE A 215 2.11 26.76 -0.80
C ILE A 215 2.00 25.52 0.09
N ALA A 216 3.13 25.01 0.59
CA ALA A 216 3.12 23.88 1.52
C ALA A 216 2.42 24.20 2.84
N MET A 217 2.64 25.40 3.39
CA MET A 217 1.98 25.86 4.59
C MET A 217 0.47 26.07 4.37
N LEU A 218 0.09 26.63 3.22
CA LEU A 218 -1.31 26.81 2.85
C LEU A 218 -2.03 25.46 2.69
N MET A 219 -1.41 24.52 1.96
CA MET A 219 -1.96 23.16 1.83
C MET A 219 -2.11 22.50 3.20
N LEU A 220 -1.12 22.61 4.08
CA LEU A 220 -1.20 22.07 5.43
C LEU A 220 -2.33 22.72 6.23
N ALA A 221 -2.50 24.03 6.16
CA ALA A 221 -3.57 24.73 6.86
C ALA A 221 -4.96 24.25 6.38
N LEU A 222 -5.17 24.15 5.07
CA LEU A 222 -6.41 23.65 4.48
C LEU A 222 -6.69 22.20 4.86
N VAL A 223 -5.68 21.32 4.82
CA VAL A 223 -5.83 19.92 5.20
C VAL A 223 -6.08 19.77 6.71
N ALA A 224 -5.45 20.61 7.53
CA ALA A 224 -5.60 20.59 8.97
C ALA A 224 -7.01 21.02 9.40
N SER A 225 -7.62 22.02 8.73
CA SER A 225 -8.91 22.61 9.09
C SER A 225 -10.12 22.08 8.31
N CYS A 226 -9.94 21.30 7.25
CA CYS A 226 -11.06 20.79 6.46
C CYS A 226 -11.90 19.79 7.30
N GLY A 227 -13.16 20.15 7.58
CA GLY A 227 -14.10 19.37 8.37
C GLY A 227 -14.26 17.93 7.87
N SER A 228 -14.48 17.74 6.56
CA SER A 228 -14.59 16.40 5.97
C SER A 228 -13.32 15.58 6.16
N LEU A 229 -12.12 16.19 6.01
CA LEU A 229 -10.87 15.48 6.23
C LEU A 229 -10.60 15.18 7.71
N ILE A 230 -11.21 15.89 8.64
CA ILE A 230 -11.16 15.61 10.07
C ILE A 230 -12.10 14.44 10.37
N GLU A 231 -13.34 14.51 9.92
CA GLU A 231 -14.39 13.50 10.12
C GLU A 231 -13.97 12.14 9.58
N TYR A 232 -13.69 12.03 8.27
CA TYR A 232 -13.26 10.78 7.65
C TYR A 232 -11.94 10.23 8.21
N SER A 233 -11.14 11.07 8.85
CA SER A 233 -9.91 10.63 9.49
C SER A 233 -10.10 10.02 10.87
N ALA A 234 -11.20 10.38 11.54
CA ALA A 234 -11.58 9.87 12.85
C ALA A 234 -12.48 8.64 12.79
N LEU A 235 -13.16 8.42 11.65
CA LEU A 235 -13.87 7.17 11.40
C LEU A 235 -12.87 6.00 11.45
N GLY A 236 -13.21 4.96 12.19
CA GLY A 236 -12.56 3.65 12.28
C GLY A 236 -12.71 2.85 10.99
N ARG A 237 -12.37 3.48 9.86
CA ARG A 237 -12.41 2.95 8.49
C ARG A 237 -11.09 3.26 7.79
N GLY A 238 -10.79 2.51 6.75
CA GLY A 238 -9.57 2.58 5.95
C GLY A 238 -9.41 3.82 5.05
N TYR A 239 -10.28 4.83 5.15
CA TYR A 239 -10.16 6.07 4.37
C TYR A 239 -8.87 6.83 4.70
N SER A 240 -8.51 6.93 5.98
CA SER A 240 -7.23 7.50 6.44
C SER A 240 -6.02 6.81 5.83
N ILE A 241 -6.07 5.48 5.72
CA ILE A 241 -5.00 4.67 5.14
C ILE A 241 -4.88 4.97 3.65
N THR A 242 -6.02 5.04 2.96
CA THR A 242 -6.11 5.35 1.54
C THR A 242 -5.47 6.70 1.21
N TRP A 243 -5.73 7.74 2.01
CA TRP A 243 -5.12 9.06 1.81
C TRP A 243 -3.64 9.10 2.15
N CYS A 244 -3.21 8.36 3.17
CA CYS A 244 -1.79 8.21 3.48
C CYS A 244 -1.06 7.53 2.31
N CYS A 245 -1.62 6.43 1.78
CA CYS A 245 -1.12 5.76 0.59
C CYS A 245 -1.06 6.69 -0.62
N MET A 246 -2.07 7.53 -0.83
CA MET A 246 -2.05 8.55 -1.90
C MET A 246 -0.85 9.48 -1.77
N LEU A 247 -0.69 10.16 -0.63
CA LEU A 247 0.39 11.12 -0.43
C LEU A 247 1.78 10.46 -0.53
N VAL A 248 1.93 9.27 0.06
CA VAL A 248 3.16 8.49 -0.03
C VAL A 248 3.44 8.08 -1.48
N SER A 249 2.42 7.62 -2.22
CA SER A 249 2.56 7.25 -3.63
C SER A 249 3.01 8.43 -4.49
N TRP A 250 2.52 9.64 -4.23
CA TRP A 250 2.93 10.84 -4.96
C TRP A 250 4.36 11.27 -4.64
N ILE A 251 4.77 11.19 -3.38
CA ILE A 251 6.15 11.49 -2.95
C ILE A 251 7.12 10.49 -3.58
N ILE A 252 6.83 9.18 -3.49
CA ILE A 252 7.65 8.11 -4.05
C ILE A 252 7.64 8.15 -5.58
N GLY A 253 6.50 8.41 -6.20
CA GLY A 253 6.35 8.54 -7.64
C GLY A 253 7.19 9.69 -8.20
N ARG A 254 7.18 10.87 -7.56
CA ARG A 254 8.06 11.99 -7.91
C ARG A 254 9.54 11.61 -7.75
N HIS A 255 9.89 10.84 -6.72
CA HIS A 255 11.24 10.34 -6.56
C HIS A 255 11.62 9.38 -7.69
N LEU A 256 10.76 8.42 -8.02
CA LEU A 256 10.93 7.47 -9.12
C LEU A 256 11.20 8.19 -10.44
N THR A 257 10.34 9.14 -10.82
CA THR A 257 10.49 9.86 -12.11
C THR A 257 11.72 10.75 -12.13
N LYS A 258 12.17 11.28 -10.98
CA LYS A 258 13.35 12.15 -10.89
C LYS A 258 14.67 11.39 -10.87
N THR A 259 14.82 10.42 -9.97
CA THR A 259 16.09 9.72 -9.75
C THR A 259 16.20 8.44 -10.56
N ASN A 260 15.09 7.98 -11.16
CA ASN A 260 14.99 6.68 -11.79
C ASN A 260 15.54 5.62 -10.84
N ASN A 261 14.93 5.42 -9.65
CA ASN A 261 15.36 4.47 -8.64
C ASN A 261 14.41 3.26 -8.56
N GLY A 262 14.93 2.03 -8.64
CA GLY A 262 14.12 0.80 -8.69
C GLY A 262 13.41 0.49 -7.38
N VAL A 263 14.00 0.87 -6.24
CA VAL A 263 13.32 0.78 -4.94
C VAL A 263 12.05 1.62 -4.93
N SER A 264 12.08 2.80 -5.54
CA SER A 264 10.89 3.65 -5.63
C SER A 264 9.79 3.03 -6.49
N ALA A 265 10.13 2.29 -7.55
CA ALA A 265 9.16 1.54 -8.33
C ALA A 265 8.47 0.45 -7.50
N VAL A 266 9.27 -0.29 -6.73
CA VAL A 266 8.77 -1.36 -5.83
C VAL A 266 7.91 -0.77 -4.71
N LEU A 267 8.41 0.23 -4.00
CA LEU A 267 7.67 0.87 -2.90
C LEU A 267 6.37 1.52 -3.38
N LEU A 268 6.38 2.16 -4.56
CA LEU A 268 5.18 2.74 -5.16
C LEU A 268 4.11 1.65 -5.39
N ALA A 269 4.51 0.52 -5.96
CA ALA A 269 3.62 -0.60 -6.23
C ALA A 269 3.03 -1.18 -4.93
N VAL A 270 3.87 -1.43 -3.93
CA VAL A 270 3.45 -1.95 -2.63
C VAL A 270 2.48 -1.00 -1.93
N VAL A 271 2.77 0.30 -1.91
CA VAL A 271 1.90 1.30 -1.25
C VAL A 271 0.53 1.37 -1.91
N LEU A 272 0.47 1.35 -3.25
CA LEU A 272 -0.79 1.36 -3.99
C LEU A 272 -1.55 0.03 -3.82
N ALA A 273 -0.87 -1.11 -3.80
CA ALA A 273 -1.49 -2.42 -3.59
C ALA A 273 -2.06 -2.55 -2.17
N VAL A 274 -1.34 -2.08 -1.15
CA VAL A 274 -1.84 -2.02 0.24
C VAL A 274 -3.04 -1.07 0.34
N GLY A 275 -3.00 0.07 -0.35
CA GLY A 275 -4.14 0.98 -0.42
C GLY A 275 -5.37 0.31 -1.06
N MET A 276 -5.20 -0.41 -2.18
CA MET A 276 -6.25 -1.21 -2.80
C MET A 276 -6.83 -2.25 -1.83
N TRP A 277 -5.97 -3.00 -1.15
CA TRP A 277 -6.36 -4.02 -0.17
C TRP A 277 -7.04 -3.43 1.08
N THR A 278 -6.90 -2.12 1.29
CA THR A 278 -7.63 -1.39 2.32
C THR A 278 -8.99 -0.95 1.79
N VAL A 279 -9.01 -0.19 0.70
CA VAL A 279 -10.24 0.30 0.06
C VAL A 279 -10.06 0.22 -1.45
N THR A 280 -10.97 -0.48 -2.12
CA THR A 280 -10.96 -0.72 -3.58
C THR A 280 -11.01 0.57 -4.41
N SER A 281 -11.58 1.66 -3.86
CA SER A 281 -11.57 2.98 -4.50
C SER A 281 -10.17 3.59 -4.65
N THR A 282 -9.15 3.02 -4.01
CA THR A 282 -7.74 3.34 -4.30
C THR A 282 -7.37 3.11 -5.76
N LEU A 283 -8.17 2.36 -6.53
CA LEU A 283 -7.98 2.19 -7.96
C LEU A 283 -7.92 3.54 -8.69
N TYR A 284 -8.79 4.48 -8.32
CA TYR A 284 -8.80 5.83 -8.89
C TYR A 284 -7.52 6.59 -8.54
N ILE A 285 -7.01 6.42 -7.32
CA ILE A 285 -5.77 7.03 -6.86
C ILE A 285 -4.58 6.43 -7.61
N ALA A 286 -4.54 5.12 -7.79
CA ALA A 286 -3.50 4.42 -8.54
C ALA A 286 -3.50 4.88 -10.00
N ALA A 287 -4.67 4.91 -10.65
CA ALA A 287 -4.83 5.39 -12.02
C ALA A 287 -4.36 6.84 -12.17
N ALA A 288 -4.85 7.75 -11.33
CA ALA A 288 -4.44 9.16 -11.36
C ALA A 288 -2.93 9.32 -11.13
N THR A 289 -2.35 8.54 -10.22
CA THR A 289 -0.91 8.56 -9.94
C THR A 289 -0.12 8.09 -11.14
N TYR A 290 -0.45 6.93 -11.74
CA TYR A 290 0.28 6.42 -12.89
C TYR A 290 0.13 7.30 -14.13
N ILE A 291 -1.06 7.85 -14.39
CA ILE A 291 -1.28 8.83 -15.47
C ILE A 291 -0.40 10.06 -15.26
N TRP A 292 -0.39 10.63 -14.06
CA TRP A 292 0.45 11.78 -13.73
C TRP A 292 1.93 11.50 -13.92
N LEU A 293 2.43 10.35 -13.45
CA LEU A 293 3.83 9.96 -13.60
C LEU A 293 4.19 9.70 -15.07
N PHE A 294 3.30 9.09 -15.85
CA PHE A 294 3.49 8.88 -17.29
C PHE A 294 3.61 10.20 -18.05
N LEU A 295 2.69 11.14 -17.81
CA LEU A 295 2.76 12.49 -18.37
C LEU A 295 4.05 13.20 -17.95
N GLN A 296 4.45 13.07 -16.68
CA GLN A 296 5.70 13.66 -16.20
C GLN A 296 6.94 13.08 -16.91
N LEU A 297 6.95 11.78 -17.21
CA LEU A 297 8.04 11.13 -17.93
C LEU A 297 8.16 11.65 -19.37
N ILE A 298 7.05 11.72 -20.11
CA ILE A 298 7.04 12.18 -21.50
C ILE A 298 7.43 13.66 -21.58
N LEU A 299 6.82 14.50 -20.75
CA LEU A 299 6.99 15.96 -20.83
C LEU A 299 8.35 16.46 -20.32
N ARG A 300 8.98 15.78 -19.36
CA ARG A 300 10.20 16.28 -18.70
C ARG A 300 11.45 15.44 -18.93
N TYR A 301 11.31 14.18 -19.34
CA TYR A 301 12.42 13.24 -19.39
C TYR A 301 12.53 12.51 -20.73
N GLY A 302 12.06 13.11 -21.84
CA GLY A 302 12.07 12.53 -23.18
C GLY A 302 13.39 11.89 -23.59
N SER A 303 14.53 12.54 -23.32
CA SER A 303 15.87 12.02 -23.67
C SER A 303 16.29 10.77 -22.89
N THR A 304 15.66 10.48 -21.74
CA THR A 304 15.92 9.30 -20.89
C THR A 304 14.68 8.43 -20.73
N LEU A 305 13.69 8.61 -21.62
CA LEU A 305 12.37 8.02 -21.49
C LEU A 305 12.43 6.49 -21.46
N GLY A 306 13.17 5.86 -22.38
CA GLY A 306 13.29 4.41 -22.45
C GLY A 306 13.77 3.77 -21.14
N THR A 307 14.86 4.29 -20.56
CA THR A 307 15.42 3.76 -19.30
C THR A 307 14.49 3.99 -18.10
N ARG A 308 13.70 5.06 -18.09
CA ARG A 308 12.75 5.36 -17.01
C ARG A 308 11.44 4.59 -17.18
N MET A 309 11.01 4.39 -18.42
CA MET A 309 9.77 3.69 -18.77
C MET A 309 9.78 2.25 -18.25
N TYR A 310 10.93 1.56 -18.33
CA TYR A 310 11.06 0.22 -17.75
C TYR A 310 10.69 0.17 -16.26
N ARG A 311 11.20 1.10 -15.44
CA ARG A 311 10.94 1.09 -13.99
C ARG A 311 9.51 1.54 -13.66
N PHE A 312 8.95 2.40 -14.50
CA PHE A 312 7.54 2.74 -14.44
C PHE A 312 6.65 1.52 -14.73
N ILE A 313 6.88 0.82 -15.84
CA ILE A 313 6.14 -0.39 -16.23
C ILE A 313 6.28 -1.47 -15.15
N LEU A 314 7.49 -1.68 -14.64
CA LEU A 314 7.71 -2.60 -13.52
C LEU A 314 6.84 -2.25 -12.31
N SER A 315 6.74 -0.95 -11.96
CA SER A 315 5.89 -0.53 -10.85
C SER A 315 4.42 -0.85 -11.11
N VAL A 316 3.92 -0.60 -12.33
CA VAL A 316 2.54 -0.90 -12.73
C VAL A 316 2.26 -2.40 -12.66
N VAL A 317 3.12 -3.21 -13.27
CA VAL A 317 2.97 -4.67 -13.30
C VAL A 317 3.01 -5.24 -11.89
N LEU A 318 3.98 -4.81 -11.07
CA LEU A 318 4.10 -5.24 -9.69
C LEU A 318 2.86 -4.83 -8.87
N PHE A 319 2.32 -3.63 -9.08
CA PHE A 319 1.09 -3.20 -8.43
C PHE A 319 -0.08 -4.14 -8.76
N LEU A 320 -0.32 -4.39 -10.05
CA LEU A 320 -1.41 -5.26 -10.50
C LEU A 320 -1.27 -6.67 -9.91
N VAL A 321 -0.05 -7.21 -9.91
CA VAL A 321 0.23 -8.56 -9.40
C VAL A 321 0.03 -8.65 -7.90
N LEU A 322 0.56 -7.67 -7.14
CA LEU A 322 0.34 -7.60 -5.70
C LEU A 322 -1.14 -7.43 -5.35
N THR A 323 -1.87 -6.62 -6.13
CA THR A 323 -3.32 -6.50 -5.95
C THR A 323 -4.01 -7.84 -6.20
N VAL A 324 -3.74 -8.52 -7.33
CA VAL A 324 -4.33 -9.85 -7.57
C VAL A 324 -3.98 -10.82 -6.43
N LEU A 325 -2.73 -10.86 -5.99
CA LEU A 325 -2.27 -11.68 -4.86
C LEU A 325 -3.04 -11.39 -3.56
N PHE A 326 -3.33 -10.13 -3.25
CA PHE A 326 -4.07 -9.75 -2.05
C PHE A 326 -5.56 -10.09 -2.10
N TYR A 327 -6.13 -10.31 -3.29
CA TYR A 327 -7.54 -10.66 -3.50
C TYR A 327 -7.74 -12.14 -3.87
N LEU A 328 -6.68 -12.93 -3.82
CA LEU A 328 -6.79 -14.38 -4.00
C LEU A 328 -7.24 -15.03 -2.68
N PRO A 329 -8.20 -15.97 -2.76
CA PRO A 329 -8.75 -16.65 -1.58
C PRO A 329 -7.74 -17.55 -0.88
#